data_AF-A0A1I3B560-F1
#
_entry.id   AF-A0A1I3B560-F1
#
_cell.length_a   1.000
_cell.length_b   1.000
_cell.length_c   1.000
_cell.angle_alpha   90.00
_cell.angle_beta   90.00
_cell.angle_gamma   90.00
#
_symmetry.space_group_name_H-M   'P 1'
#
loop_
_entity.id
_entity.type
_entity.pdbx_description
1 polymer ?
#
loop_
_entity_poly.entity_id
_entity_poly.type
_entity_poly.pdbx_seq_one_letter_code
_entity_poly.pdbx_strand_id
1 'polypeptide(L)'
;MDQQLCVERYHGTMSFLLDPPSLVGIGVLLDRYVGSPVRRARLAAGVVLVFLTTSTLLYLDVLPWWFTDEDGPEWMLNSGLDTDLTRGPGTDVLAVIMFAAYPLWMKLGLDLCDD
;
A
#
# COMPACT_ATOMS: atom_id res chain seq x y z
N MET A 1 -33.39 8.18 15.53
CA MET A 1 -32.16 7.86 16.29
C MET A 1 -31.38 7.00 15.33
N ASP A 2 -30.72 7.61 14.34
CA ASP A 2 -30.28 6.93 13.12
C ASP A 2 -28.89 7.42 12.69
N GLN A 3 -27.95 7.46 13.64
CA GLN A 3 -26.54 7.72 13.35
C GLN A 3 -25.74 6.43 13.10
N GLN A 4 -26.34 5.24 13.22
CA GLN A 4 -25.65 3.96 13.04
C GLN A 4 -25.54 3.52 11.56
N LEU A 5 -26.47 3.91 10.68
CA LEU A 5 -26.49 3.46 9.28
C LEU A 5 -25.45 4.15 8.37
N CYS A 6 -24.77 5.21 8.83
CA CYS A 6 -23.83 5.98 8.01
C CYS A 6 -22.35 5.64 8.28
N VAL A 7 -22.07 4.75 9.24
CA VAL A 7 -20.70 4.34 9.62
C VAL A 7 -20.30 2.98 9.00
N GLU A 8 -21.26 2.20 8.50
CA GLU A 8 -21.06 0.82 8.03
C GLU A 8 -20.48 0.68 6.61
N ARG A 9 -20.13 1.78 5.93
CA ARG A 9 -19.62 1.74 4.55
C ARG A 9 -18.26 2.40 4.36
N TYR A 10 -17.39 2.26 5.35
CA TYR A 10 -15.96 2.42 5.16
C TYR A 10 -15.29 1.05 5.23
N HIS A 11 -15.44 0.27 4.16
CA HIS A 11 -14.53 -0.84 3.88
C HIS A 11 -13.20 -0.21 3.48
N GLY A 12 -12.27 -0.12 4.43
CA GLY A 12 -10.91 0.33 4.19
C GLY A 12 -10.17 -0.66 3.29
N THR A 13 -10.30 -0.47 1.98
CA THR A 13 -9.47 -1.13 0.97
C THR A 13 -8.05 -0.62 1.11
N MET A 14 -7.14 -1.48 1.51
CA MET A 14 -5.72 -1.41 1.15
C MET A 14 -5.36 -2.84 0.69
N SER A 15 -4.27 -3.08 -0.01
CA SER A 15 -3.84 -4.40 -0.50
C SER A 15 -2.84 -4.25 -1.65
N PHE A 16 -2.32 -5.36 -2.17
CA PHE A 16 -1.37 -5.36 -3.28
C PHE A 16 -1.77 -4.48 -4.46
N LEU A 17 -3.05 -4.45 -4.80
CA LEU A 17 -3.56 -3.65 -5.91
C LEU A 17 -3.67 -2.16 -5.58
N LEU A 18 -3.82 -1.82 -4.31
CA LEU A 18 -3.95 -0.44 -3.87
C LEU A 18 -2.60 0.23 -3.58
N ASP A 19 -1.55 -0.54 -3.30
CA ASP A 19 -0.23 0.02 -2.98
C ASP A 19 0.40 0.79 -4.16
N PRO A 20 0.42 0.28 -5.40
CA PRO A 20 0.98 1.01 -6.54
C PRO A 20 0.30 2.38 -6.80
N PRO A 21 -1.03 2.50 -6.95
CA PRO A 21 -1.66 3.80 -7.18
C PRO A 21 -1.50 4.73 -5.97
N SER A 22 -1.45 4.20 -4.74
CA SER A 22 -1.22 5.00 -3.53
C SER A 22 0.18 5.61 -3.51
N LEU A 23 1.21 4.80 -3.80
CA LEU A 23 2.61 5.28 -3.83
C LEU A 23 2.82 6.31 -4.94
N VAL A 24 2.24 6.10 -6.12
CA VAL A 24 2.26 7.09 -7.21
C VAL A 24 1.55 8.38 -6.78
N GLY A 25 0.35 8.28 -6.21
CA GLY A 25 -0.42 9.44 -5.76
C GLY A 25 0.31 10.24 -4.67
N ILE A 26 0.92 9.57 -3.70
CA ILE A 26 1.74 10.22 -2.67
C ILE A 26 2.97 10.87 -3.29
N GLY A 27 3.63 10.22 -4.26
CA GLY A 27 4.75 10.81 -5.00
C GLY A 27 4.36 12.14 -5.66
N VAL A 28 3.22 12.19 -6.35
CA VAL A 28 2.69 13.41 -6.97
C VAL A 28 2.41 14.50 -5.93
N LEU A 29 1.84 14.13 -4.77
CA LEU A 29 1.60 15.07 -3.67
C LEU A 29 2.91 15.62 -3.09
N LEU A 30 3.91 14.76 -2.89
CA LEU A 30 5.22 15.16 -2.39
C LEU A 30 5.91 16.10 -3.36
N ASP A 31 5.83 15.83 -4.66
CA ASP A 31 6.37 16.71 -5.68
C ASP A 31 5.69 18.10 -5.65
N ARG A 32 4.36 18.11 -5.65
CA ARG A 32 3.57 19.35 -5.71
C ARG A 32 3.69 20.23 -4.47
N TYR A 33 3.84 19.65 -3.28
CA TYR A 33 3.78 20.38 -2.01
C TYR A 33 5.11 20.51 -1.28
N VAL A 34 6.15 19.78 -1.67
CA VAL A 34 7.46 19.80 -0.99
C VAL A 34 8.54 20.36 -1.90
N GLY A 35 8.65 21.69 -1.92
CA GLY A 35 9.64 22.39 -2.77
C GLY A 35 11.12 22.18 -2.41
N SER A 36 11.43 21.52 -1.29
CA SER A 36 12.82 21.20 -0.93
C SER A 36 13.18 19.79 -1.40
N PRO A 37 14.15 19.61 -2.33
CA PRO A 37 14.48 18.30 -2.88
C PRO A 37 14.99 17.33 -1.82
N VAL A 38 15.76 17.82 -0.84
CA VAL A 38 16.26 17.00 0.27
C VAL A 38 15.11 16.54 1.18
N ARG A 39 14.15 17.43 1.47
CA ARG A 39 12.98 17.08 2.30
C ARG A 39 12.07 16.10 1.57
N ARG A 40 11.84 16.33 0.27
CA ARG A 40 11.06 15.47 -0.61
C ARG A 40 11.62 14.05 -0.63
N ALA A 41 12.94 13.90 -0.85
CA ALA A 41 13.61 12.61 -0.83
C ALA A 41 13.49 11.88 0.52
N ARG A 42 13.64 12.60 1.65
CA ARG A 42 13.48 12.00 2.99
C ARG A 42 12.04 11.54 3.25
N LEU A 43 11.05 12.33 2.85
CA LEU A 43 9.64 11.96 3.00
C LEU A 43 9.29 10.77 2.12
N ALA A 44 9.73 10.77 0.86
CA ALA A 44 9.54 9.65 -0.06
C ALA A 44 10.14 8.36 0.51
N ALA A 45 11.38 8.41 1.03
CA ALA A 45 12.01 7.27 1.69
C ALA A 45 11.24 6.81 2.93
N GLY A 46 10.74 7.75 3.74
CA GLY A 46 9.91 7.43 4.91
C GLY A 46 8.60 6.74 4.53
N VAL A 47 7.91 7.21 3.48
CA VAL A 47 6.68 6.58 2.98
C VAL A 47 6.97 5.17 2.47
N VAL A 48 7.99 5.01 1.62
CA VAL A 48 8.38 3.69 1.11
C VAL A 48 8.72 2.73 2.26
N LEU A 49 9.43 3.20 3.29
CA LEU A 49 9.75 2.39 4.46
C LEU A 49 8.49 1.95 5.24
N VAL A 50 7.53 2.85 5.43
CA VAL A 50 6.25 2.53 6.08
C VAL A 50 5.49 1.48 5.27
N PHE A 51 5.35 1.67 3.96
CA PHE A 51 4.70 0.68 3.08
C PHE A 51 5.41 -0.67 3.14
N LEU A 52 6.74 -0.71 2.96
CA LEU A 52 7.50 -1.96 3.06
C LEU A 52 7.30 -2.66 4.40
N THR A 53 7.39 -1.93 5.50
CA THR A 53 7.31 -2.51 6.85
C THR A 53 5.91 -3.03 7.13
N THR A 54 4.88 -2.22 6.87
CA THR A 54 3.49 -2.60 7.11
C THR A 54 3.08 -3.77 6.21
N SER A 55 3.37 -3.72 4.90
CA SER A 55 3.04 -4.81 3.98
C SER A 55 3.80 -6.09 4.32
N THR A 56 5.08 -6.01 4.73
CA THR A 56 5.82 -7.20 5.18
C THR A 56 5.21 -7.82 6.43
N LEU A 57 4.90 -7.02 7.44
CA LEU A 57 4.32 -7.52 8.69
C LEU A 57 2.93 -8.12 8.48
N LEU A 58 2.17 -7.56 7.55
CA LEU A 58 0.86 -8.07 7.18
C LEU A 58 0.95 -9.38 6.38
N TYR A 59 1.89 -9.45 5.44
CA TYR A 59 2.16 -10.67 4.67
C TYR A 59 2.68 -11.83 5.51
N LEU A 60 3.44 -11.52 6.56
CA LEU A 60 3.96 -12.50 7.51
C LEU A 60 2.94 -12.87 8.59
N ASP A 61 1.76 -12.27 8.57
CA ASP A 61 0.71 -12.46 9.58
C ASP A 61 1.16 -12.11 11.01
N VAL A 62 2.03 -11.10 11.13
CA VAL A 62 2.54 -10.60 12.41
C VAL A 62 1.63 -9.51 12.96
N LEU A 63 1.00 -8.73 12.07
CA LEU A 63 0.02 -7.71 12.42
C LEU A 63 -1.38 -8.18 11.99
N PRO A 64 -2.38 -8.19 12.89
CA PRO A 64 -3.76 -8.43 12.49
C PRO A 64 -4.25 -7.25 11.64
N TRP A 65 -4.97 -7.54 10.55
CA TRP A 65 -5.64 -6.48 9.79
C TRP A 65 -6.96 -6.12 10.46
N TRP A 66 -6.97 -5.07 11.27
CA TRP A 66 -8.14 -4.66 12.06
C TRP A 66 -9.33 -4.10 11.24
N PHE A 67 -9.25 -4.06 9.91
CA PHE A 67 -10.32 -3.54 9.05
C PHE A 67 -11.12 -4.63 8.33
N THR A 68 -10.69 -5.90 8.37
CA THR A 68 -11.43 -7.03 7.76
C THR A 68 -11.37 -8.25 8.65
N ASP A 69 -12.30 -9.18 8.46
CA ASP A 69 -12.27 -10.50 9.10
C ASP A 69 -11.28 -11.48 8.42
N GLU A 70 -10.64 -11.06 7.32
CA GLU A 70 -9.63 -11.83 6.59
C GLU A 70 -8.25 -11.79 7.28
N ASP A 71 -7.51 -12.89 7.19
CA ASP A 71 -6.11 -12.96 7.65
C ASP A 71 -5.22 -12.02 6.80
N GLY A 72 -4.17 -11.45 7.41
CA GLY A 72 -3.30 -10.45 6.78
C GLY A 72 -2.78 -10.86 5.38
N PRO A 73 -2.28 -12.09 5.18
CA PRO A 73 -1.79 -12.54 3.87
C PRO A 73 -2.90 -12.71 2.82
N GLU A 74 -4.09 -13.17 3.23
CA GLU A 74 -5.22 -13.38 2.32
C GLU A 74 -5.73 -12.04 1.79
N TRP A 75 -5.94 -11.09 2.70
CA TRP A 75 -6.31 -9.72 2.35
C TRP A 75 -5.26 -9.07 1.44
N MET A 76 -3.97 -9.27 1.72
CA MET A 76 -2.90 -8.64 0.94
C MET A 76 -2.84 -9.19 -0.49
N LEU A 77 -3.03 -10.50 -0.68
CA LEU A 77 -3.01 -11.14 -2.00
C LEU A 77 -4.28 -10.85 -2.80
N ASN A 78 -5.44 -10.94 -2.16
CA ASN A 78 -6.73 -10.89 -2.84
C ASN A 78 -7.28 -9.48 -2.95
N SER A 79 -6.83 -8.55 -2.12
CA SER A 79 -7.27 -7.17 -2.21
C SER A 79 -8.76 -6.95 -1.92
N GLY A 80 -9.38 -7.88 -1.18
CA GLY A 80 -10.84 -7.96 -1.05
C GLY A 80 -11.56 -8.29 -2.37
N LEU A 81 -10.83 -8.74 -3.40
CA LEU A 81 -11.34 -9.28 -4.65
C LEU A 81 -11.35 -10.80 -4.57
N ASP A 82 -12.32 -11.43 -5.23
CA ASP A 82 -12.51 -12.88 -5.18
C ASP A 82 -11.53 -13.59 -6.15
N THR A 83 -10.22 -13.46 -5.89
CA THR A 83 -9.15 -13.98 -6.77
C THR A 83 -8.62 -15.37 -6.40
N ASP A 84 -9.14 -15.99 -5.34
CA ASP A 84 -8.75 -17.32 -4.83
C ASP A 84 -7.23 -17.50 -4.63
N LEU A 85 -6.48 -16.41 -4.41
CA LEU A 85 -5.03 -16.46 -4.21
C LEU A 85 -4.69 -16.82 -2.77
N THR A 86 -4.06 -17.98 -2.58
CA THR A 86 -3.59 -18.42 -1.27
C THR A 86 -2.07 -18.26 -1.12
N ARG A 87 -1.59 -18.17 0.12
CA ARG A 87 -0.15 -18.14 0.41
C ARG A 87 0.53 -19.45 -0.01
N GLY A 88 1.66 -19.32 -0.68
CA GLY A 88 2.51 -20.42 -1.11
C GLY A 88 3.76 -19.91 -1.81
N PRO A 89 4.68 -20.79 -2.23
CA PRO A 89 5.99 -20.37 -2.75
C PRO A 89 5.92 -19.42 -3.94
N GLY A 90 4.93 -19.58 -4.81
CA GLY A 90 4.71 -18.69 -5.97
C GLY A 90 4.23 -17.30 -5.56
N THR A 91 3.33 -17.21 -4.58
CA THR A 91 2.81 -15.93 -4.08
C THR A 91 3.81 -15.24 -3.17
N ASP A 92 4.71 -15.97 -2.49
CA ASP A 92 5.85 -15.40 -1.76
C ASP A 92 6.80 -14.65 -2.72
N VAL A 93 7.14 -15.28 -3.85
CA VAL A 93 7.99 -14.65 -4.87
C VAL A 93 7.30 -13.42 -5.46
N LEU A 94 6.01 -13.51 -5.76
CA LEU A 94 5.23 -12.37 -6.25
C LEU A 94 5.22 -11.22 -5.24
N ALA A 95 5.04 -11.52 -3.96
CA ALA A 95 5.04 -10.52 -2.89
C ALA A 95 6.39 -9.79 -2.82
N VAL A 96 7.50 -10.54 -2.85
CA VAL A 96 8.86 -9.97 -2.87
C VAL A 96 9.08 -9.07 -4.09
N ILE A 97 8.65 -9.51 -5.28
CA ILE A 97 8.80 -8.73 -6.51
C ILE A 97 8.05 -7.40 -6.39
N MET A 98 6.84 -7.42 -5.87
CA MET A 98 6.03 -6.22 -5.78
C MET A 98 6.47 -5.28 -4.65
N PHE A 99 6.92 -5.80 -3.51
CA PHE A 99 7.56 -4.99 -2.48
C PHE A 99 8.81 -4.30 -3.01
N ALA A 100 9.64 -5.02 -3.76
CA ALA A 100 10.80 -4.45 -4.43
C ALA A 100 10.44 -3.37 -5.46
N ALA A 101 9.20 -3.36 -5.97
CA ALA A 101 8.69 -2.33 -6.88
C ALA A 101 8.20 -1.05 -6.17
N TYR A 102 8.01 -1.03 -4.83
CA TYR A 102 7.53 0.17 -4.12
C TYR A 102 8.38 1.44 -4.34
N PRO A 103 9.73 1.39 -4.29
CA PRO A 103 10.54 2.55 -4.62
C PRO A 103 10.33 3.05 -6.05
N LEU A 104 10.04 2.14 -6.99
CA LEU A 104 9.78 2.49 -8.39
C LEU A 104 8.44 3.23 -8.54
N TRP A 105 7.38 2.77 -7.87
CA TRP A 105 6.07 3.46 -7.88
C TRP A 105 6.14 4.85 -7.26
N MET A 106 6.85 4.99 -6.14
CA MET A 106 7.10 6.30 -5.53
C MET A 106 7.87 7.23 -6.47
N LYS A 107 8.93 6.72 -7.11
CA LYS A 107 9.70 7.48 -8.09
C LYS A 107 8.84 7.92 -9.27
N LEU A 108 7.99 7.03 -9.80
CA LEU A 108 7.08 7.36 -10.89
C LEU A 108 6.16 8.53 -10.50
N GLY A 109 5.64 8.56 -9.27
CA GLY A 109 4.85 9.68 -8.76
C GLY A 109 5.62 11.00 -8.69
N LEU A 110 6.90 10.96 -8.33
CA LEU A 110 7.77 12.14 -8.26
C LEU A 110 8.11 12.68 -9.67
N ASP A 111 8.35 11.78 -10.63
CA ASP A 111 8.80 12.14 -11.98
C ASP A 111 7.63 12.57 -12.90
N LEU A 112 6.37 12.33 -12.52
CA LEU A 112 5.18 12.64 -13.34
C LEU A 112 4.95 14.14 -13.59
N CYS A 113 5.57 15.01 -12.81
CA CYS A 113 5.40 16.47 -12.87
C CYS A 113 6.71 17.21 -13.17
N ASP A 114 7.83 16.49 -13.30
CA ASP A 114 9.11 17.02 -13.79
C ASP A 114 9.05 17.04 -15.35
N ASP A 115 8.52 18.11 -15.94
CA ASP A 115 8.64 18.45 -17.37
C ASP A 115 10.04 19.04 -17.71
#